data_AF-A0A3R6W3R1-F1
#
_entry.id   AF-A0A3R6W3R1-F1
#
_cell.length_a   1.000
_cell.length_b   1.000
_cell.length_c   1.000
_cell.angle_alpha   90.00
_cell.angle_beta   90.00
_cell.angle_gamma   90.00
#
_symmetry.space_group_name_H-M   'P 1'
#
loop_
_entity.id
_entity.type
_entity.pdbx_description
1 polymer ?
#
loop_
_entity_poly.entity_id
_entity_poly.type
_entity_poly.pdbx_seq_one_letter_code
_entity_poly.pdbx_strand_id
1 'polypeptide(L)'
;MDWKMPGKPKVDRLSDAVIQRLTNMRLFCESQRLKKIEIMDPLDWVQNAARSSCAICDLAFQFVLRTRHHCRMCGEVICRKCNTKVDVPTGFGMKQLRVRVCVHCLVRCRETQTELLQRPSAQPVTRNRQREETFLCPDY
;
A
#
# COMPACT_ATOMS: atom_id res chain seq x y z
N MET A 1 25.20 -5.60 43.65
CA MET A 1 23.75 -5.36 43.53
C MET A 1 23.26 -6.17 42.35
N ASP A 2 22.88 -7.42 42.59
CA ASP A 2 22.37 -8.33 41.55
C ASP A 2 20.92 -7.97 41.23
N TRP A 3 20.73 -7.17 40.18
CA TRP A 3 19.40 -6.92 39.63
C TRP A 3 18.95 -8.16 38.83
N LYS A 4 18.20 -9.06 39.47
CA LYS A 4 17.47 -10.11 38.76
C LYS A 4 16.27 -9.47 38.06
N MET A 5 16.27 -9.54 36.74
CA MET A 5 15.11 -9.17 35.92
C MET A 5 13.87 -9.91 36.45
N PRO A 6 12.75 -9.23 36.74
CA PRO A 6 11.53 -9.92 37.13
C PRO A 6 11.15 -10.89 35.99
N GLY A 7 10.83 -12.13 36.38
CA GLY A 7 10.40 -13.16 35.44
C GLY A 7 9.24 -12.64 34.59
N LYS A 8 9.23 -13.00 33.30
CA LYS A 8 8.17 -12.58 32.37
C LYS A 8 6.80 -12.84 33.03
N PRO A 9 5.90 -11.86 33.09
CA PRO A 9 4.59 -12.04 33.70
C PRO A 9 3.90 -13.25 33.04
N LYS A 10 3.32 -14.12 33.87
CA LYS A 10 2.49 -15.24 33.38
C LYS A 10 1.19 -14.64 32.86
N VAL A 11 1.20 -14.25 31.59
CA VAL A 11 0.01 -13.86 30.83
C VAL A 11 -0.95 -15.05 30.85
N ASP A 12 -2.21 -14.83 31.20
CA ASP A 12 -3.19 -15.91 31.35
C ASP A 12 -3.63 -16.46 29.97
N ARG A 13 -4.19 -17.67 29.94
CA ARG A 13 -4.57 -18.31 28.65
C ARG A 13 -5.62 -17.54 27.86
N LEU A 14 -6.45 -16.73 28.55
CA LEU A 14 -7.48 -15.92 27.91
C LEU A 14 -6.85 -14.74 27.16
N SER A 15 -5.90 -14.06 27.79
CA SER A 15 -5.10 -13.00 27.19
C SER A 15 -4.22 -13.53 26.05
N ASP A 16 -3.65 -14.74 26.17
CA ASP A 16 -2.97 -15.41 25.06
C ASP A 16 -3.89 -15.62 23.84
N ALA A 17 -5.11 -16.11 24.05
CA ALA A 17 -6.07 -16.32 22.98
C ALA A 17 -6.52 -15.01 22.31
N VAL A 18 -6.68 -13.93 23.09
CA VAL A 18 -6.98 -12.59 22.57
C VAL A 18 -5.78 -12.06 21.76
N ILE A 19 -4.57 -12.16 22.28
CA ILE A 19 -3.33 -11.76 21.57
C ILE A 19 -3.21 -12.53 20.26
N GLN A 20 -3.48 -13.84 20.26
CA GLN A 20 -3.43 -14.67 19.06
C GLN A 20 -4.47 -14.21 18.02
N ARG A 21 -5.70 -13.92 18.43
CA ARG A 21 -6.76 -13.42 17.54
C ARG A 21 -6.40 -12.08 16.92
N LEU A 22 -5.91 -11.13 17.71
CA LEU A 22 -5.47 -9.82 17.22
C LEU A 22 -4.30 -9.95 16.24
N THR A 23 -3.36 -10.86 16.52
CA THR A 23 -2.23 -11.15 15.63
C THR A 23 -2.72 -11.76 14.31
N ASN A 24 -3.62 -12.74 14.36
CA ASN A 24 -4.20 -13.34 13.17
C ASN A 24 -4.97 -12.32 12.33
N MET A 25 -5.75 -11.44 12.97
CA MET A 25 -6.46 -10.36 12.29
C MET A 25 -5.48 -9.39 11.62
N ARG A 26 -4.42 -8.98 12.32
CA ARG A 26 -3.36 -8.14 11.74
C ARG A 26 -2.71 -8.79 10.54
N LEU A 27 -2.33 -10.07 10.64
CA LEU A 27 -1.72 -10.83 9.54
C LEU A 27 -2.67 -10.98 8.36
N PHE A 28 -3.96 -11.19 8.62
CA PHE A 28 -4.98 -11.25 7.57
C PHE A 28 -5.12 -9.90 6.85
N CYS A 29 -5.28 -8.79 7.59
CA CYS A 29 -5.36 -7.46 7.00
C CYS A 29 -4.11 -7.13 6.18
N GLU A 30 -2.92 -7.46 6.69
CA GLU A 30 -1.66 -7.25 5.98
C GLU A 30 -1.56 -8.13 4.72
N SER A 31 -2.00 -9.38 4.78
CA SER A 31 -2.07 -10.28 3.63
C SER A 31 -3.02 -9.72 2.55
N GLN A 32 -4.22 -9.28 2.92
CA GLN A 32 -5.17 -8.69 1.95
C GLN A 32 -4.62 -7.40 1.34
N ARG A 33 -3.90 -6.59 2.13
CA ARG A 33 -3.24 -5.37 1.65
C ARG A 33 -2.12 -5.69 0.66
N LEU A 34 -1.31 -6.71 0.94
CA LEU A 34 -0.15 -7.09 0.13
C LEU A 34 -0.51 -7.95 -1.09
N LYS A 35 -1.67 -8.63 -1.11
CA LYS A 35 -2.19 -9.32 -2.30
C LYS A 35 -2.37 -8.39 -3.51
N LYS A 36 -2.57 -7.09 -3.26
CA LYS A 36 -2.65 -6.06 -4.33
C LYS A 36 -1.28 -5.67 -4.90
N ILE A 37 -0.19 -6.21 -4.36
CA ILE A 37 1.15 -6.01 -4.93
C ILE A 37 1.29 -6.97 -6.11
N GLU A 38 0.94 -6.48 -7.30
CA GLU A 38 1.30 -7.15 -8.55
C GLU A 38 2.80 -6.97 -8.77
N ILE A 39 3.51 -8.09 -8.95
CA ILE A 39 4.95 -8.08 -9.22
C ILE A 39 5.12 -7.94 -10.73
N MET A 40 5.87 -6.93 -11.13
CA MET A 40 6.20 -6.68 -12.54
C MET A 40 7.22 -7.71 -13.04
N ASP A 41 7.02 -8.20 -14.26
CA ASP A 41 7.95 -9.10 -14.93
C ASP A 41 9.35 -8.45 -15.00
N PRO A 42 10.43 -9.15 -14.61
CA PRO A 42 11.79 -8.64 -14.73
C PRO A 42 12.18 -8.13 -16.12
N LEU A 43 11.55 -8.63 -17.18
CA LEU A 43 11.77 -8.16 -18.56
C LEU A 43 11.29 -6.72 -18.78
N ASP A 44 10.30 -6.28 -18.01
CA ASP A 44 9.72 -4.94 -18.10
C ASP A 44 10.42 -3.92 -17.17
N TRP A 45 11.44 -4.35 -16.43
CA TRP A 45 12.14 -3.46 -15.51
C TRP A 45 12.96 -2.40 -16.23
N VAL A 46 12.99 -1.20 -15.65
CA VAL A 46 13.83 -0.11 -16.16
C VAL A 46 15.30 -0.52 -16.07
N GLN A 47 16.00 -0.43 -17.20
CA GLN A 47 17.42 -0.74 -17.26
C GLN A 47 18.23 0.18 -16.34
N ASN A 48 19.24 -0.36 -15.65
CA ASN A 48 20.10 0.42 -14.76
C ASN A 48 20.76 1.63 -15.44
N ALA A 49 21.10 1.50 -16.73
CA ALA A 49 21.74 2.56 -17.52
C ALA A 49 20.79 3.73 -17.82
N ALA A 50 19.47 3.49 -17.85
CA ALA A 50 18.46 4.52 -18.09
C ALA A 50 18.26 5.47 -16.89
N ARG A 51 18.87 5.19 -15.73
CA ARG A 51 18.75 6.01 -14.52
C ARG A 51 20.11 6.36 -13.90
N SER A 52 20.42 7.65 -13.90
CA SER A 52 21.56 8.23 -13.19
C SER A 52 21.26 8.53 -11.72
N SER A 53 19.98 8.69 -11.35
CA SER A 53 19.51 9.01 -9.99
C SER A 53 18.36 8.13 -9.53
N CYS A 54 18.15 8.07 -8.21
CA CYS A 54 17.07 7.32 -7.59
C CYS A 54 15.71 7.89 -7.99
N ALA A 55 14.81 7.05 -8.54
CA ALA A 55 13.47 7.45 -8.97
C ALA A 55 12.52 8.00 -7.88
N ILE A 56 12.96 8.03 -6.61
CA ILE A 56 12.14 8.45 -5.46
C ILE A 56 12.70 9.68 -4.76
N CYS A 57 14.03 9.84 -4.70
CA CYS A 57 14.66 10.94 -3.97
C CYS A 57 15.60 11.76 -4.83
N ASP A 58 15.70 11.43 -6.12
CA ASP A 58 16.49 12.12 -7.15
C ASP A 58 18.00 12.25 -6.87
N LEU A 59 18.48 11.64 -5.78
CA LEU A 59 19.90 11.58 -5.47
C LEU A 59 20.63 10.65 -6.44
N ALA A 60 21.71 11.14 -7.03
CA ALA A 60 22.57 10.42 -7.96
C ALA A 60 23.10 9.11 -7.37
N PHE A 61 23.11 8.06 -8.18
CA PHE A 61 23.70 6.78 -7.80
C PHE A 61 25.22 6.88 -7.77
N GLN A 62 25.82 6.17 -6.81
CA GLN A 62 27.26 6.10 -6.59
C GLN A 62 27.61 4.66 -6.28
N PHE A 63 28.65 4.12 -6.91
CA PHE A 63 29.00 2.69 -6.83
C PHE A 63 29.08 2.15 -5.40
N VAL A 64 29.62 2.93 -4.46
CA VAL A 64 29.81 2.50 -3.06
C VAL A 64 28.69 2.99 -2.14
N LEU A 65 28.34 4.28 -2.20
CA LEU A 65 27.45 4.90 -1.22
C LEU A 65 25.97 4.78 -1.55
N ARG A 66 25.63 4.60 -2.83
CA ARG A 66 24.25 4.55 -3.31
C ARG A 66 24.12 3.61 -4.49
N THR A 67 24.08 2.32 -4.19
CA THR A 67 23.86 1.27 -5.18
C THR A 67 22.44 1.30 -5.73
N ARG A 68 22.29 0.77 -6.95
CA ARG A 68 21.02 0.64 -7.67
C ARG A 68 20.27 -0.61 -7.21
N HIS A 69 18.96 -0.49 -7.07
CA HIS A 69 18.05 -1.59 -6.80
C HIS A 69 16.77 -1.40 -7.59
N HIS A 70 16.08 -2.48 -7.96
CA HIS A 70 14.77 -2.37 -8.61
C HIS A 70 13.61 -2.44 -7.62
N CYS A 71 12.54 -1.68 -7.87
CA CYS A 71 11.24 -1.97 -7.28
C CYS A 71 10.62 -3.16 -8.02
N ARG A 72 10.26 -4.23 -7.32
CA ARG A 72 9.65 -5.43 -7.96
C ARG A 72 8.21 -5.20 -8.40
N MET A 73 7.59 -4.10 -7.97
CA MET A 73 6.20 -3.77 -8.27
C MET A 73 6.06 -2.83 -9.47
N CYS A 74 7.00 -1.89 -9.65
CA CYS A 74 6.93 -0.88 -10.72
C CYS A 74 8.17 -0.85 -11.62
N GLY A 75 9.14 -1.75 -11.43
CA GLY A 75 10.35 -1.85 -12.26
C GLY A 75 11.37 -0.73 -12.10
N GLU A 76 11.09 0.31 -11.32
CA GLU A 76 11.95 1.49 -11.20
C GLU A 76 13.28 1.27 -10.47
N VAL A 77 14.27 2.07 -10.83
CA VAL A 77 15.61 2.04 -10.20
C VAL A 77 15.66 3.00 -9.01
N ILE A 78 15.89 2.44 -7.82
CA ILE A 78 15.81 3.11 -6.52
C ILE A 78 17.03 2.82 -5.66
N CYS A 79 17.30 3.68 -4.67
CA CYS A 79 18.39 3.47 -3.72
C CYS A 79 17.96 2.69 -2.47
N ARG A 80 18.93 2.22 -1.67
CA ARG A 80 18.70 1.48 -0.41
C ARG A 80 17.73 2.18 0.55
N LYS A 81 17.80 3.51 0.67
CA LYS A 81 16.95 4.29 1.60
C LYS A 81 15.50 4.43 1.14
N CYS A 82 15.23 4.26 -0.16
CA CYS A 82 13.91 4.51 -0.75
C CYS A 82 13.10 3.22 -0.95
N ASN A 83 13.50 2.12 -0.31
CA ASN A 83 12.84 0.83 -0.47
C ASN A 83 12.86 0.01 0.81
N THR A 84 11.96 -0.96 0.88
CA THR A 84 11.92 -1.97 1.93
C THR A 84 11.65 -3.34 1.33
N LYS A 85 11.80 -4.40 2.14
CA LYS A 85 11.38 -5.74 1.79
C LYS A 85 10.03 -6.04 2.45
N VAL A 86 9.09 -6.58 1.69
CA VAL A 86 7.77 -6.99 2.16
C VAL A 86 7.52 -8.44 1.77
N ASP A 87 6.75 -9.15 2.58
CA ASP A 87 6.41 -10.55 2.32
C ASP A 87 5.05 -10.59 1.60
N VAL A 88 5.03 -11.00 0.33
CA VAL A 88 3.83 -11.00 -0.53
C VAL A 88 3.29 -12.42 -0.63
N PRO A 89 1.97 -12.65 -0.43
CA PRO A 89 1.37 -13.97 -0.61
C PRO A 89 1.47 -14.42 -2.08
N THR A 90 2.00 -15.61 -2.35
CA THR A 90 2.19 -16.12 -3.73
C THR A 90 1.03 -16.99 -4.23
N GLY A 91 -0.10 -17.03 -3.53
CA GLY A 91 -1.27 -17.85 -3.90
C GLY A 91 -1.10 -19.37 -3.70
N PHE A 92 0.15 -19.88 -3.66
CA PHE A 92 0.46 -21.28 -3.41
C PHE A 92 0.67 -21.56 -1.90
N GLY A 93 -0.44 -21.76 -1.18
CA GLY A 93 -0.44 -22.11 0.24
C GLY A 93 -0.06 -20.96 1.18
N MET A 94 0.51 -21.27 2.35
CA MET A 94 0.97 -20.28 3.35
C MET A 94 2.35 -19.66 3.03
N LYS A 95 2.91 -19.92 1.85
CA LYS A 95 4.23 -19.41 1.48
C LYS A 95 4.13 -17.94 1.10
N GLN A 96 5.06 -17.14 1.60
CA GLN A 96 5.20 -15.71 1.26
C GLN A 96 6.53 -15.49 0.55
N LEU A 97 6.52 -14.66 -0.49
CA LEU A 97 7.71 -14.23 -1.21
C LEU A 97 8.18 -12.89 -0.70
N ARG A 98 9.42 -12.84 -0.21
CA ARG A 98 10.05 -11.59 0.23
C ARG A 98 10.51 -10.76 -0.96
N VAL A 99 9.79 -9.71 -1.30
CA VAL A 99 10.07 -8.83 -2.45
C VAL A 99 10.50 -7.43 -2.02
N ARG A 100 11.31 -6.77 -2.83
CA ARG A 100 11.74 -5.38 -2.59
C ARG A 100 10.80 -4.40 -3.28
N VAL A 101 10.26 -3.45 -2.53
CA VAL A 101 9.27 -2.49 -3.01
C VAL A 101 9.70 -1.08 -2.61
N CYS A 102 9.54 -0.11 -3.51
CA CYS A 102 9.83 1.29 -3.21
C CYS A 102 8.78 1.87 -2.24
N VAL A 103 9.15 2.91 -1.52
CA VAL A 103 8.23 3.56 -0.57
C VAL A 103 6.97 4.10 -1.25
N HIS A 104 7.08 4.60 -2.48
CA HIS A 104 5.93 5.09 -3.26
C HIS A 104 4.91 3.98 -3.53
N CYS A 105 5.37 2.83 -4.01
CA CYS A 105 4.55 1.64 -4.22
C CYS A 105 3.90 1.17 -2.92
N LEU A 106 4.65 1.16 -1.82
CA LEU A 106 4.13 0.76 -0.52
C LEU A 106 2.97 1.65 -0.02
N VAL A 107 3.05 2.96 -0.27
CA VAL A 107 1.99 3.93 0.09
C VAL A 107 0.77 3.74 -0.81
N ARG A 108 0.95 3.62 -2.13
CA ARG A 108 -0.16 3.39 -3.08
C ARG A 108 -0.98 2.13 -2.77
N CYS A 109 -0.33 1.05 -2.33
CA CYS A 109 -1.03 -0.17 -1.92
C CYS A 109 -1.86 0.00 -0.63
N ARG A 110 -1.64 1.08 0.15
CA ARG A 110 -2.48 1.42 1.31
C ARG A 110 -3.69 2.27 0.90
N GLU A 111 -3.52 3.19 -0.05
CA GLU A 111 -4.56 4.13 -0.47
C GLU A 111 -5.72 3.47 -1.24
N THR A 112 -5.44 2.40 -2.01
CA THR A 112 -6.46 1.60 -2.70
C THR A 112 -7.42 0.88 -1.74
N GLN A 113 -7.20 0.94 -0.42
CA GLN A 113 -8.14 0.45 0.59
C GLN A 113 -9.16 1.52 1.00
N THR A 114 -8.79 2.81 0.93
CA THR A 114 -9.67 3.93 1.26
C THR A 114 -10.69 4.19 0.15
N GLU A 115 -10.31 3.99 -1.13
CA GLU A 115 -11.23 4.13 -2.28
C GLU A 115 -12.39 3.13 -2.25
N LEU A 116 -12.19 1.92 -1.70
CA LEU A 116 -13.28 0.96 -1.50
C LEU A 116 -14.19 1.32 -0.32
N LEU A 117 -13.75 2.21 0.57
CA LEU A 117 -14.55 2.79 1.65
C LEU A 117 -15.15 4.15 1.25
N GLN A 118 -14.80 4.68 0.08
CA GLN A 118 -15.49 5.84 -0.47
C GLN A 118 -16.89 5.37 -0.88
N ARG A 119 -17.88 5.81 -0.09
CA ARG A 119 -19.29 5.81 -0.50
C ARG A 119 -19.33 6.33 -1.94
N PRO A 120 -20.02 5.66 -2.89
CA PRO A 120 -20.17 6.18 -4.24
C PRO A 120 -20.58 7.64 -4.12
N SER A 121 -19.80 8.53 -4.73
CA SER A 121 -20.11 9.95 -4.72
C SER A 121 -21.57 10.09 -5.11
N ALA A 122 -22.36 10.78 -4.29
CA ALA A 122 -23.70 11.14 -4.68
C ALA A 122 -23.54 11.96 -5.96
N GLN A 123 -23.81 11.34 -7.11
CA GLN A 123 -23.90 12.07 -8.35
C GLN A 123 -24.92 13.18 -8.10
N PRO A 124 -24.59 14.45 -8.42
CA PRO A 124 -25.56 15.51 -8.29
C PRO A 124 -26.74 15.12 -9.18
N VAL A 125 -27.89 14.82 -8.57
CA VAL A 125 -29.15 14.70 -9.29
C VAL A 125 -29.34 16.05 -9.95
N THR A 126 -29.05 16.12 -11.25
CA THR A 126 -29.40 17.26 -12.07
C THR A 126 -30.92 17.33 -12.05
N ARG A 127 -31.44 18.21 -11.20
CA ARG A 127 -32.86 18.55 -11.18
C ARG A 127 -33.14 19.24 -12.50
N ASN A 128 -33.57 18.46 -13.50
CA ASN A 128 -34.08 18.97 -14.76
C ASN A 128 -35.20 19.96 -14.44
N ARG A 129 -34.88 21.25 -14.51
CA ARG A 129 -35.84 22.35 -14.45
C ARG A 129 -36.39 22.56 -15.86
N GLN A 130 -37.19 21.60 -16.31
CA GLN A 130 -38.20 21.80 -17.34
C GLN A 130 -39.51 21.65 -16.55
N ARG A 131 -40.33 22.68 -16.37
CA ARG A 131 -40.98 23.49 -17.40
C ARG A 131 -41.76 24.61 -16.67
N GLU A 132 -41.73 25.83 -17.18
CA GLU A 132 -42.78 26.84 -16.93
C GLU A 132 -42.62 27.91 -18.01
N GLU A 133 -43.10 27.57 -19.22
CA GLU A 133 -43.52 28.57 -20.18
C GLU A 133 -44.70 29.32 -19.57
N THR A 134 -44.56 30.64 -19.55
CA THR A 134 -45.47 31.62 -19.00
C THR A 134 -46.89 31.47 -19.56
N PHE A 135 -47.85 31.17 -18.69
CA PHE A 135 -49.26 31.51 -18.94
C PHE A 135 -49.40 33.03 -18.80
N LEU A 136 -49.52 33.73 -19.93
CA LEU A 136 -49.97 35.12 -19.95
C LEU A 136 -51.38 35.20 -19.34
N CYS A 137 -51.58 36.09 -18.38
CA CYS A 137 -52.93 36.57 -18.05
C CYS A 137 -53.37 37.58 -19.12
N PRO A 138 -54.62 37.52 -19.61
CA PRO A 138 -55.16 38.56 -20.48
C PRO A 138 -55.61 39.77 -19.65
N ASP A 139 -55.14 40.95 -20.03
CA ASP A 139 -55.71 42.23 -19.59
C ASP A 139 -56.89 42.60 -20.53
N TYR A 140 -58.04 42.87 -19.89
CA TYR A 140 -59.22 43.65 -20.31
C TYR A 140 -59.67 43.66 -21.79
#